data_AF-I1PXP4-F1
#
_entry.id   AF-I1PXP4-F1
#
_cell.length_a   1.000
_cell.length_b   1.000
_cell.length_c   1.000
_cell.angle_alpha   90.00
_cell.angle_beta   90.00
_cell.angle_gamma   90.00
#
_symmetry.space_group_name_H-M   'P 1'
#
loop_
_entity.id
_entity.type
_entity.pdbx_description
1 polymer ?
#
loop_
_entity_poly.entity_id
_entity_poly.type
_entity_poly.pdbx_seq_one_letter_code
_entity_poly.pdbx_strand_id
1 'polypeptide(L)'
;SKISKKKAIAIGVSVVSGVILLFLLLMCTLCVKKFWHGLLSSMGKSKEAPNIESFLQKHEAQHPKRYSYSEVKTMTKSFSHKLGQGGFGTVYMGKMPNGKPIAVKLLKSCKDDGQEFMNEVASISRTSHVNVVTLLGYC
;
A
#
# COMPACT_ATOMS: atom_id res chain seq x y z
N SER A 1 44.94 -7.96 -49.11
CA SER A 1 43.65 -8.66 -48.92
C SER A 1 42.57 -7.69 -48.42
N LYS A 2 41.65 -7.24 -49.29
CA LYS A 2 40.49 -6.40 -48.90
C LYS A 2 39.47 -7.17 -48.05
N ILE A 3 39.46 -8.50 -48.15
CA ILE A 3 38.54 -9.41 -47.45
C ILE A 3 38.90 -9.53 -45.97
N SER A 4 40.20 -9.57 -45.62
CA SER A 4 40.67 -9.64 -44.22
C SER A 4 40.27 -8.41 -43.40
N LYS A 5 40.35 -7.21 -44.00
CA LYS A 5 39.96 -5.95 -43.33
C LYS A 5 38.45 -5.88 -43.03
N LYS A 6 37.60 -6.38 -43.94
CA LYS A 6 36.14 -6.43 -43.75
C LYS A 6 35.73 -7.39 -42.62
N LYS A 7 36.40 -8.55 -42.49
CA LYS A 7 36.14 -9.51 -41.41
C LYS A 7 36.52 -8.95 -40.03
N ALA A 8 37.64 -8.24 -39.92
CA ALA A 8 38.06 -7.61 -38.66
C ALA A 8 37.08 -6.53 -38.18
N ILE A 9 36.57 -5.70 -39.09
CA ILE A 9 35.56 -4.67 -38.77
C ILE A 9 34.25 -5.33 -38.32
N ALA A 10 33.82 -6.41 -38.98
CA ALA A 10 32.60 -7.13 -38.60
C ALA A 10 32.67 -7.72 -37.18
N ILE A 11 33.83 -8.25 -36.78
CA ILE A 11 34.07 -8.78 -35.42
C ILE A 11 34.09 -7.65 -34.38
N GLY A 12 34.69 -6.49 -34.72
CA GLY A 12 34.71 -5.34 -33.81
C GLY A 12 33.31 -4.81 -33.48
N VAL A 13 32.42 -4.75 -34.48
CA VAL A 13 31.05 -4.23 -34.31
C VAL A 13 30.19 -5.17 -33.46
N SER A 14 30.35 -6.50 -33.61
CA SER A 14 29.55 -7.46 -32.84
C SER A 14 29.91 -7.45 -31.34
N VAL A 15 31.18 -7.31 -31.01
CA VAL A 15 31.64 -7.22 -29.62
C VAL A 15 31.12 -5.96 -28.95
N VAL A 16 31.21 -4.80 -29.62
CA VAL A 16 30.75 -3.51 -29.07
C VAL A 16 29.23 -3.52 -28.82
N SER A 17 28.45 -4.07 -29.75
CA SER A 17 26.99 -4.19 -29.60
C SER A 17 26.60 -5.06 -28.41
N GLY A 18 27.29 -6.19 -28.20
CA GLY A 18 27.05 -7.07 -27.05
C GLY A 18 27.33 -6.41 -25.71
N VAL A 19 28.43 -5.65 -25.60
CA VAL A 19 28.78 -4.93 -24.36
C VAL A 19 27.74 -3.85 -24.03
N ILE A 20 27.28 -3.08 -25.03
CA ILE A 20 26.26 -2.04 -24.84
C ILE A 20 24.94 -2.66 -24.37
N LEU A 21 24.50 -3.75 -25.00
CA LEU A 21 23.26 -4.43 -24.62
C LEU A 21 23.34 -4.97 -23.18
N LEU A 22 24.47 -5.57 -22.80
CA LEU A 22 24.69 -6.06 -21.44
C LEU A 22 24.64 -4.92 -20.41
N PHE A 23 25.29 -3.78 -20.70
CA PHE A 23 25.24 -2.59 -19.84
C PHE A 23 23.82 -2.04 -19.70
N LEU A 24 23.04 -1.97 -20.78
CA LEU A 24 21.65 -1.51 -20.75
C LEU A 24 20.76 -2.44 -19.91
N LEU A 25 20.91 -3.76 -20.04
CA LEU A 25 20.19 -4.73 -19.22
C LEU A 25 20.57 -4.61 -17.74
N LEU A 26 21.87 -4.48 -17.45
CA LEU A 26 22.36 -4.34 -16.07
C LEU A 26 21.85 -3.03 -15.44
N MET A 27 21.94 -1.91 -16.15
CA MET A 27 21.36 -0.63 -15.73
C MET A 27 19.84 -0.72 -15.54
N CYS A 28 19.12 -1.38 -16.45
CA CYS A 28 17.67 -1.55 -16.34
C CYS A 28 17.31 -2.36 -15.07
N THR A 29 18.00 -3.48 -14.79
CA THR A 29 17.77 -4.27 -13.57
C THR A 29 18.12 -3.49 -12.29
N LEU A 30 19.17 -2.67 -12.30
CA LEU A 30 19.54 -1.82 -11.17
C LEU A 30 18.53 -0.68 -10.97
N CYS A 31 18.06 -0.05 -12.05
CA CYS A 31 17.03 0.98 -11.99
C CYS A 31 15.72 0.42 -11.42
N VAL A 32 15.28 -0.74 -11.92
CA VAL A 32 14.07 -1.42 -11.40
C VAL A 32 14.29 -1.83 -9.95
N LYS A 33 15.44 -2.42 -9.57
CA LYS A 33 15.73 -2.79 -8.18
C LYS A 33 15.79 -1.58 -7.26
N LYS A 34 16.42 -0.47 -7.65
CA LYS A 34 16.52 0.74 -6.83
C LYS A 34 15.17 1.44 -6.69
N PHE A 35 14.38 1.46 -7.77
CA PHE A 35 13.01 1.95 -7.78
C PHE A 35 12.09 1.10 -6.91
N TRP A 36 12.14 -0.24 -7.05
CA TRP A 36 11.42 -1.18 -6.21
C TRP A 36 11.90 -1.12 -4.76
N HIS A 37 13.20 -0.99 -4.51
CA HIS A 37 13.73 -0.84 -3.16
C HIS A 37 13.28 0.49 -2.54
N GLY A 38 13.15 1.58 -3.31
CA GLY A 38 12.55 2.82 -2.83
C GLY A 38 11.08 2.66 -2.46
N LEU A 39 10.31 1.94 -3.27
CA LEU A 39 8.89 1.68 -3.03
C LEU A 39 8.67 0.68 -1.86
N LEU A 40 9.52 -0.35 -1.74
CA LEU A 40 9.43 -1.39 -0.72
C LEU A 40 10.10 -0.98 0.61
N SER A 41 11.09 -0.08 0.59
CA SER A 41 11.78 0.40 1.80
C SER A 41 10.88 1.26 2.70
N SER A 42 9.75 1.75 2.19
CA SER A 42 8.72 2.42 3.00
C SER A 42 7.77 1.43 3.69
N MET A 43 7.72 0.17 3.23
CA MET A 43 6.84 -0.89 3.73
C MET A 43 7.64 -2.07 4.29
N GLY A 44 8.05 -1.94 5.56
CA GLY A 44 8.15 -3.08 6.46
C GLY A 44 9.44 -3.91 6.43
N LYS A 45 10.42 -3.51 7.23
CA LYS A 45 11.24 -4.49 7.96
C LYS A 45 10.56 -4.76 9.31
N SER A 46 9.73 -5.79 9.37
CA SER A 46 9.54 -6.55 10.59
C SER A 46 9.86 -8.00 10.27
N LYS A 47 11.00 -8.48 10.74
CA LYS A 47 11.27 -9.91 10.84
C LYS A 47 10.81 -10.31 12.23
N GLU A 48 9.60 -10.81 12.34
CA GLU A 48 9.13 -11.52 13.51
C GLU A 48 8.47 -12.82 13.04
N ALA A 49 8.78 -13.92 13.72
CA ALA A 49 8.18 -15.23 13.48
C ALA A 49 6.64 -15.15 13.60
N PRO A 50 5.86 -16.08 13.00
CA PRO A 50 4.42 -16.11 13.19
C PRO A 50 4.11 -16.47 14.64
N ASN A 51 4.03 -15.45 15.50
CA ASN A 51 3.67 -15.60 16.90
C ASN A 51 2.16 -15.89 16.95
N ILE A 52 1.80 -17.14 17.23
CA ILE A 52 0.41 -17.59 17.35
C ILE A 52 -0.32 -16.73 18.40
N GLU A 53 0.37 -16.26 19.45
CA GLU A 53 -0.16 -15.31 20.44
C GLU A 53 -0.64 -14.00 19.78
N SER A 54 0.17 -13.43 18.88
CA SER A 54 -0.18 -12.24 18.11
C SER A 54 -1.32 -12.48 17.11
N PHE A 55 -1.45 -13.72 16.62
CA PHE A 55 -2.54 -14.12 15.73
C PHE A 55 -3.85 -14.29 16.50
N LEU A 56 -3.80 -14.92 17.68
CA LEU A 56 -4.94 -15.09 18.58
C LEU A 56 -5.40 -13.74 19.15
N GLN A 57 -4.47 -12.87 19.57
CA GLN A 57 -4.77 -11.51 20.02
C GLN A 57 -5.38 -10.63 18.91
N LYS A 58 -5.04 -10.91 17.65
CA LYS A 58 -5.62 -10.25 16.47
C LYS A 58 -7.00 -10.80 16.09
N HIS A 59 -7.35 -11.99 16.58
CA HIS A 59 -8.60 -12.70 16.32
C HIS A 59 -9.56 -12.74 17.51
N GLU A 60 -9.20 -12.19 18.67
CA GLU A 60 -10.21 -11.78 19.65
C GLU A 60 -11.19 -10.86 18.95
N ALA A 61 -12.47 -11.25 18.97
CA ALA A 61 -13.57 -10.51 18.36
C ALA A 61 -13.71 -9.14 19.05
N GLN A 62 -12.82 -8.22 18.73
CA GLN A 62 -12.90 -6.85 19.18
C GLN A 62 -14.05 -6.21 18.41
N HIS A 63 -15.17 -6.11 19.10
CA HIS A 63 -16.29 -5.28 18.66
C HIS A 63 -15.74 -3.91 18.21
N PRO A 64 -16.20 -3.37 17.07
CA PRO A 64 -15.75 -2.07 16.60
C PRO A 64 -15.86 -1.02 17.71
N LYS A 65 -14.75 -0.38 18.07
CA LYS A 65 -14.73 0.64 19.11
C LYS A 65 -15.45 1.90 18.62
N ARG A 66 -16.26 2.52 19.49
CA ARG A 66 -16.75 3.88 19.24
C ARG A 66 -15.67 4.90 19.59
N TYR A 67 -15.27 5.70 18.62
CA TYR A 67 -14.33 6.81 18.77
C TYR A 67 -15.09 8.13 18.82
N SER A 68 -14.55 9.11 19.53
CA SER A 68 -14.99 10.50 19.42
C SER A 68 -14.45 11.16 18.16
N TYR A 69 -15.13 12.20 17.68
CA TYR A 69 -14.68 12.97 16.52
C TYR A 69 -13.28 13.57 16.75
N SER A 70 -12.96 14.00 17.97
CA SER A 70 -11.65 14.54 18.32
C SER A 70 -10.54 13.48 18.25
N GLU A 71 -10.80 12.24 18.67
CA GLU A 71 -9.88 11.11 18.49
C GLU A 71 -9.63 10.86 17.00
N VAL A 72 -10.69 10.78 16.19
CA VAL A 72 -10.57 10.56 14.72
C VAL A 72 -9.81 11.71 14.05
N LYS A 73 -10.10 12.96 14.43
CA LYS A 73 -9.40 14.14 13.93
C LYS A 73 -7.91 14.09 14.29
N THR A 74 -7.57 13.65 15.50
CA THR A 74 -6.18 13.50 15.94
C THR A 74 -5.47 12.40 15.16
N MET A 75 -6.09 11.22 15.03
CA MET A 75 -5.53 10.08 14.29
C MET A 75 -5.27 10.40 12.82
N THR A 76 -6.10 11.25 12.20
CA THR A 76 -5.99 11.68 10.80
C THR A 76 -5.19 12.96 10.59
N LYS A 77 -4.64 13.55 11.67
CA LYS A 77 -3.99 14.87 11.63
C LYS A 77 -4.88 15.91 10.95
N SER A 78 -6.10 16.05 11.44
CA SER A 78 -7.17 16.90 10.88
C SER A 78 -7.50 16.59 9.41
N PHE A 79 -7.63 15.31 9.06
CA PHE A 79 -7.98 14.85 7.71
C PHE A 79 -7.02 15.39 6.62
N SER A 80 -5.73 15.54 6.94
CA SER A 80 -4.77 16.22 6.05
C SER A 80 -4.31 15.40 4.85
N HIS A 81 -4.32 14.07 4.93
CA HIS A 81 -3.83 13.20 3.87
C HIS A 81 -4.95 12.33 3.30
N LYS A 82 -5.44 12.68 2.12
CA LYS A 82 -6.45 11.92 1.39
C LYS A 82 -5.82 10.74 0.65
N LEU A 83 -6.37 9.54 0.87
CA LEU A 83 -6.03 8.31 0.17
C LEU A 83 -6.88 8.08 -1.08
N GLY A 84 -8.13 8.55 -1.08
CA GLY A 84 -9.04 8.38 -2.21
C GLY A 84 -10.41 8.99 -1.97
N GLN A 85 -11.24 9.06 -3.02
CA GLN A 85 -12.63 9.50 -2.94
C GLN A 85 -13.47 8.74 -3.97
N GLY A 86 -14.68 8.37 -3.56
CA GLY A 86 -15.68 7.73 -4.42
C GLY A 86 -17.07 8.35 -4.23
N GLY A 87 -18.08 7.64 -4.75
CA GLY A 87 -19.49 8.04 -4.60
C GLY A 87 -19.89 8.25 -3.14
N PHE A 88 -19.50 7.30 -2.29
CA PHE A 88 -19.93 7.19 -0.89
C PHE A 88 -19.11 8.02 0.11
N GLY A 89 -17.99 8.62 -0.27
CA GLY A 89 -17.15 9.33 0.70
C GLY A 89 -15.71 9.53 0.30
N THR A 90 -14.94 10.07 1.24
CA THR A 90 -13.50 10.31 1.12
C THR A 90 -12.76 9.48 2.16
N VAL A 91 -11.66 8.85 1.75
CA VAL A 91 -10.81 8.06 2.63
C VAL A 91 -9.55 8.84 2.94
N TYR A 92 -9.20 8.94 4.22
CA TYR A 92 -8.02 9.63 4.73
C TYR A 92 -7.06 8.65 5.41
N MET A 93 -5.77 8.94 5.32
CA MET A 93 -4.75 8.23 6.09
C MET A 93 -4.82 8.67 7.55
N GLY A 94 -4.66 7.71 8.46
CA GLY A 94 -4.49 7.98 9.87
C GLY A 94 -3.47 7.03 10.52
N LYS A 95 -3.22 7.26 11.80
CA LYS A 95 -2.31 6.46 12.62
C LYS A 95 -2.91 6.28 14.02
N MET A 96 -3.04 5.03 14.47
CA MET A 96 -3.45 4.72 15.85
C MET A 96 -2.37 5.12 16.87
N PRO A 97 -2.71 5.24 18.17
CA PRO A 97 -1.74 5.60 19.22
C PRO A 97 -0.53 4.65 19.29
N ASN A 98 -0.72 3.37 19.01
CA ASN A 98 0.35 2.36 18.92
C ASN A 98 1.20 2.47 17.63
N GLY A 99 0.90 3.44 16.78
CA GLY A 99 1.60 3.69 15.54
C GLY A 99 1.14 2.88 14.32
N LYS A 100 0.14 2.00 14.48
CA LYS A 100 -0.42 1.24 13.36
C LYS A 100 -1.13 2.17 12.36
N PRO A 101 -0.79 2.13 11.06
CA PRO A 101 -1.48 2.92 10.05
C PRO A 101 -2.93 2.45 9.88
N ILE A 102 -3.84 3.39 9.66
CA ILE A 102 -5.27 3.15 9.45
C ILE A 102 -5.80 3.97 8.27
N ALA A 103 -6.95 3.56 7.75
CA ALA A 103 -7.75 4.33 6.81
C ALA A 103 -9.05 4.77 7.49
N VAL A 104 -9.38 6.05 7.39
CA VAL A 104 -10.62 6.63 7.92
C VAL A 104 -11.50 7.05 6.76
N LYS A 105 -12.63 6.38 6.57
CA LYS A 105 -13.62 6.73 5.55
C LYS A 105 -14.62 7.70 6.15
N LEU A 106 -14.61 8.93 5.65
CA LEU A 106 -15.62 9.95 5.94
C LEU A 106 -16.71 9.88 4.86
N LEU A 107 -17.91 9.47 5.26
CA LEU A 107 -19.06 9.42 4.35
C LEU A 107 -19.49 10.83 3.98
N LYS A 108 -20.04 10.99 2.77
CA LYS A 108 -20.64 12.28 2.39
C LYS A 108 -21.86 12.52 3.27
N SER A 109 -22.13 13.79 3.57
CA SER A 109 -23.37 14.16 4.26
C SER A 109 -24.54 13.85 3.32
N CYS A 110 -25.30 12.81 3.64
CA CYS A 110 -26.57 12.49 3.00
C CYS A 110 -27.70 13.19 3.78
N LYS A 111 -28.79 13.53 3.08
CA LYS A 111 -30.03 14.08 3.69
C LYS A 111 -30.82 13.03 4.48
N ASP A 112 -30.30 11.81 4.50
CA ASP A 112 -30.83 10.64 5.14
C ASP A 112 -30.46 10.66 6.64
N ASP A 113 -31.27 10.00 7.48
CA ASP A 113 -31.13 9.89 8.94
C ASP A 113 -29.95 8.99 9.35
N GLY A 114 -28.81 9.12 8.66
CA GLY A 114 -27.62 8.30 8.86
C GLY A 114 -27.75 6.87 8.32
N GLN A 115 -28.76 6.54 7.51
CA GLN A 115 -28.94 5.17 7.02
C GLN A 115 -27.77 4.67 6.16
N GLU A 116 -27.18 5.51 5.31
CA GLU A 116 -25.96 5.14 4.57
C GLU A 116 -24.79 4.78 5.51
N PHE A 117 -24.65 5.51 6.62
CA PHE A 117 -23.64 5.19 7.64
C PHE A 117 -23.94 3.85 8.32
N MET A 118 -25.19 3.63 8.73
CA MET A 118 -25.60 2.37 9.34
C MET A 118 -25.41 1.19 8.38
N ASN A 119 -25.74 1.35 7.11
CA ASN A 119 -25.58 0.33 6.08
C ASN A 119 -24.11 -0.05 5.88
N GLU A 120 -23.22 0.94 5.78
CA GLU A 120 -21.79 0.70 5.64
C GLU A 120 -21.22 -0.03 6.86
N VAL A 121 -21.52 0.47 8.07
CA VAL A 121 -21.07 -0.14 9.34
C VAL A 121 -21.61 -1.56 9.48
N ALA A 122 -22.89 -1.80 9.21
CA ALA A 122 -23.49 -3.12 9.29
C ALA A 122 -22.89 -4.10 8.27
N SER A 123 -22.63 -3.64 7.04
CA SER A 123 -22.07 -4.46 5.97
C SER A 123 -20.65 -4.93 6.31
N ILE A 124 -19.76 -4.00 6.69
CA ILE A 124 -18.38 -4.35 7.03
C ILE A 124 -18.27 -5.12 8.35
N SER A 125 -19.15 -4.85 9.33
CA SER A 125 -19.14 -5.56 10.62
C SER A 125 -19.48 -7.04 10.49
N ARG A 126 -20.28 -7.41 9.48
CA ARG A 126 -20.67 -8.81 9.22
C ARG A 126 -19.65 -9.55 8.35
N THR A 127 -18.75 -8.83 7.69
CA THR A 127 -17.82 -9.44 6.72
C THR A 127 -16.46 -9.65 7.38
N SER A 128 -16.14 -10.90 7.72
CA SER A 128 -14.83 -11.30 8.23
C SER A 128 -14.16 -12.26 7.26
N HIS A 129 -13.19 -11.75 6.49
CA HIS A 129 -12.46 -12.55 5.52
C HIS A 129 -11.02 -12.04 5.38
N VAL A 130 -10.06 -12.93 5.10
CA VAL A 130 -8.62 -12.59 5.02
C VAL A 130 -8.31 -11.50 3.98
N ASN A 131 -9.12 -11.41 2.93
CA ASN A 131 -8.97 -10.43 1.84
C ASN A 131 -9.91 -9.22 1.96
N VAL A 132 -10.61 -9.08 3.09
CA VAL A 132 -11.52 -7.95 3.34
C VAL A 132 -10.97 -7.14 4.50
N VAL A 133 -11.05 -5.81 4.37
CA VAL A 133 -10.61 -4.89 5.41
C VAL A 133 -11.45 -5.08 6.69
N THR A 134 -10.79 -5.17 7.84
CA THR A 134 -11.46 -5.27 9.13
C THR A 134 -11.88 -3.89 9.64
N LEU A 135 -13.14 -3.73 10.05
CA LEU A 135 -13.60 -2.52 10.72
C LEU A 135 -13.02 -2.45 12.14
N LEU A 136 -12.23 -1.43 12.42
CA LEU A 136 -11.64 -1.21 13.76
C LEU A 136 -12.55 -0.39 14.68
N GLY A 137 -13.46 0.39 14.11
CA GLY A 137 -14.37 1.25 14.87
C GLY A 137 -15.10 2.27 14.01
N TYR A 138 -15.95 3.06 14.67
CA TYR A 138 -16.81 4.08 14.08
C TYR A 138 -16.88 5.32 14.99
N CYS A 139 -17.45 6.42 14.51
CA CYS A 139 -17.62 7.68 15.25
C CYS A 139 -19.11 8.01 15.38
#